data_AF-A0A931RKX7-F1
#
_entry.id   AF-A0A931RKX7-F1
#
_cell.length_a   1.000
_cell.length_b   1.000
_cell.length_c   1.000
_cell.angle_alpha   90.00
_cell.angle_beta   90.00
_cell.angle_gamma   90.00
#
_symmetry.space_group_name_H-M   'P 1'
#
loop_
_entity.id
_entity.type
_entity.pdbx_description
1 polymer ?
#
loop_
_entity_poly.entity_id
_entity_poly.type
_entity_poly.pdbx_seq_one_letter_code
_entity_poly.pdbx_strand_id
1 'polypeptide(L)'
;MFSTGTSGSPSDRMVINAAGNVGIGSGIGTTSPLATLDVRTNSGTLAIASVSGATSFAGLVVDNSGLGDIFTASSSGLNRFVVKQSGNVGIGTTSPGMLLDVVKSSAGSNVESRVWNSDNTNGASNARIIAQTGGSSGGDPMLLLNTGVTVWTAGIDNSDSDKFKIGYDQTPGTNTALTIDTSANVGIGTTGPTTKLHIQGTSGGSNPGDLLTIQPQSYVGASTGDKFGILLTPDNSSRKAAIYAVSGANSSGDFNEVNLEFWVSGQGVANQKRMTIRGGSGNV
;
A
#
# COMPACT_ATOMS: atom_id res chain seq x y z
N MET A 1 -42.47 38.35 7.00
CA MET A 1 -41.27 38.69 6.22
C MET A 1 -40.51 39.76 7.00
N PHE A 2 -39.19 39.65 7.11
CA PHE A 2 -38.34 40.68 7.71
C PHE A 2 -37.48 41.30 6.60
N SER A 3 -37.72 42.57 6.31
CA SER A 3 -37.07 43.32 5.25
C SER A 3 -36.13 44.38 5.82
N THR A 4 -34.95 44.54 5.24
CA THR A 4 -34.05 45.67 5.54
C THR A 4 -33.60 46.35 4.24
N GLY A 5 -33.50 47.69 4.28
CA GLY A 5 -33.06 48.52 3.16
C GLY A 5 -33.04 50.01 3.54
N THR A 6 -32.18 50.80 2.89
CA THR A 6 -32.30 52.26 2.93
C THR A 6 -33.52 52.67 2.10
N SER A 7 -34.22 53.71 2.54
CA SER A 7 -35.53 54.16 2.04
C SER A 7 -35.69 54.07 0.51
N GLY A 8 -36.56 53.16 0.04
CA GLY A 8 -37.05 53.14 -1.36
C GLY A 8 -37.23 51.77 -2.02
N SER A 9 -36.59 50.70 -1.53
CA SER A 9 -36.82 49.33 -2.02
C SER A 9 -36.44 48.29 -0.94
N PRO A 10 -37.35 47.95 -0.02
CA PRO A 10 -37.10 46.92 0.97
C PRO A 10 -36.85 45.58 0.26
N SER A 11 -35.71 44.96 0.54
CA SER A 11 -35.43 43.58 0.13
C SER A 11 -35.72 42.65 1.31
N ASP A 12 -36.44 41.56 1.06
CA ASP A 12 -36.63 40.52 2.07
C ASP A 12 -35.27 39.91 2.41
N ARG A 13 -34.85 40.04 3.66
CA ARG A 13 -33.60 39.46 4.17
C ARG A 13 -33.84 38.11 4.84
N MET A 14 -35.02 37.95 5.43
CA MET A 14 -35.47 36.71 6.03
C MET A 14 -36.95 36.47 5.70
N VAL A 15 -37.22 35.28 5.18
CA VAL A 15 -38.57 34.79 4.84
C VAL A 15 -38.89 33.59 5.72
N ILE A 16 -40.09 33.54 6.27
CA ILE A 16 -40.68 32.32 6.84
C ILE A 16 -41.92 32.03 6.01
N ASN A 17 -41.98 30.89 5.34
CA ASN A 17 -43.12 30.54 4.47
C ASN A 17 -44.25 29.83 5.26
N ALA A 18 -45.37 29.54 4.59
CA ALA A 18 -46.52 28.86 5.21
C ALA A 18 -46.23 27.42 5.67
N ALA A 19 -45.15 26.80 5.16
CA ALA A 19 -44.67 25.49 5.59
C ALA A 19 -43.69 25.58 6.79
N GLY A 20 -43.38 26.78 7.29
CA GLY A 20 -42.47 27.00 8.41
C GLY A 20 -40.98 27.05 8.02
N ASN A 21 -40.64 27.00 6.73
CA ASN A 21 -39.26 27.06 6.28
C ASN A 21 -38.72 28.50 6.39
N VAL A 22 -37.52 28.63 6.93
CA VAL A 22 -36.78 29.89 7.11
C VAL A 22 -35.74 30.04 5.99
N GLY A 23 -35.91 31.05 5.15
CA GLY A 23 -34.94 31.46 4.13
C GLY A 23 -34.20 32.73 4.56
N ILE A 24 -32.87 32.74 4.49
CA ILE A 24 -32.04 33.93 4.80
C ILE A 24 -31.06 34.19 3.65
N GLY A 25 -31.01 35.43 3.14
CA GLY A 25 -30.14 35.79 2.02
C GLY A 25 -30.35 37.20 1.46
N SER A 26 -29.38 37.74 0.72
CA SER A 26 -29.43 39.04 0.06
C SER A 26 -30.28 39.01 -1.22
N GLY A 27 -31.55 39.42 -1.09
CA GLY A 27 -32.25 40.22 -2.09
C GLY A 27 -32.81 39.56 -3.36
N ILE A 28 -32.55 38.28 -3.65
CA ILE A 28 -33.15 37.62 -4.84
C ILE A 28 -33.38 36.10 -4.73
N GLY A 29 -33.07 35.44 -3.59
CA GLY A 29 -32.82 33.99 -3.61
C GLY A 29 -33.55 33.07 -2.64
N THR A 30 -34.30 33.55 -1.66
CA THR A 30 -34.85 32.67 -0.58
C THR A 30 -36.33 32.86 -0.28
N THR A 31 -37.09 33.51 -1.15
CA THR A 31 -38.56 33.57 -1.04
C THR A 31 -39.22 32.20 -1.22
N SER A 32 -38.47 31.22 -1.75
CA SER A 32 -38.81 29.80 -1.77
C SER A 32 -37.65 28.99 -1.17
N PRO A 33 -37.59 28.84 0.17
CA PRO A 33 -36.58 28.03 0.84
C PRO A 33 -36.60 26.57 0.36
N LEU A 34 -35.42 26.00 0.08
CA LEU A 34 -35.27 24.60 -0.36
C LEU A 34 -35.17 23.59 0.80
N ALA A 35 -35.04 24.08 2.03
CA ALA A 35 -34.98 23.29 3.26
C ALA A 35 -35.64 24.08 4.41
N THR A 36 -35.86 23.42 5.56
CA THR A 36 -36.44 24.07 6.75
C THR A 36 -35.65 25.29 7.20
N LEU A 37 -34.32 25.24 7.08
CA LEU A 37 -33.45 26.40 7.19
C LEU A 37 -32.57 26.45 5.93
N ASP A 38 -32.71 27.52 5.17
CA ASP A 38 -32.05 27.70 3.89
C ASP A 38 -31.34 29.07 3.85
N VAL A 39 -30.03 29.03 4.10
CA VAL A 39 -29.18 30.22 4.12
C VAL A 39 -28.34 30.22 2.84
N ARG A 40 -28.59 31.17 1.94
CA ARG A 40 -27.92 31.27 0.63
C ARG A 40 -27.53 32.72 0.34
N THR A 41 -26.76 32.93 -0.73
CA THR A 41 -26.47 34.25 -1.36
C THR A 41 -25.37 35.13 -0.74
N ASN A 42 -24.31 34.54 -0.20
CA ASN A 42 -23.05 35.27 -0.03
C ASN A 42 -22.19 35.10 -1.29
N SER A 43 -21.84 36.20 -1.96
CA SER A 43 -20.91 36.23 -3.09
C SER A 43 -19.62 36.88 -2.63
N GLY A 44 -18.49 36.18 -2.73
CA GLY A 44 -17.17 36.71 -2.35
C GLY A 44 -16.45 35.86 -1.30
N THR A 45 -15.68 36.51 -0.43
CA THR A 45 -14.74 35.90 0.54
C THR A 45 -15.33 35.65 1.93
N LEU A 46 -16.63 35.93 2.13
CA LEU A 46 -17.30 35.77 3.42
C LEU A 46 -18.03 34.43 3.50
N ALA A 47 -18.00 33.79 4.67
CA ALA A 47 -18.76 32.55 4.93
C ALA A 47 -20.28 32.81 4.85
N ILE A 48 -21.05 31.80 4.43
CA ILE A 48 -22.53 31.90 4.38
C ILE A 48 -23.14 31.92 5.78
N ALA A 49 -22.54 31.19 6.72
CA ALA A 49 -22.91 31.16 8.13
C ALA A 49 -21.66 30.95 9.00
N SER A 50 -21.68 31.47 10.22
CA SER A 50 -20.67 31.23 11.25
C SER A 50 -21.34 30.72 12.53
N VAL A 51 -20.75 29.68 13.14
CA VAL A 51 -21.16 29.14 14.44
C VAL A 51 -19.92 29.13 15.33
N SER A 52 -19.95 29.84 16.45
CA SER A 52 -18.80 29.99 17.34
C SER A 52 -19.25 30.02 18.80
N GLY A 53 -18.51 29.33 19.69
CA GLY A 53 -18.75 29.32 21.13
C GLY A 53 -17.55 28.79 21.93
N ALA A 54 -17.49 29.09 23.22
CA ALA A 54 -16.45 28.60 24.15
C ALA A 54 -17.09 27.62 25.15
N THR A 55 -17.14 26.33 24.79
CA THR A 55 -17.88 25.28 25.51
C THR A 55 -17.09 23.97 25.52
N SER A 56 -17.39 23.08 26.47
CA SER A 56 -16.87 21.71 26.52
C SER A 56 -17.63 20.72 25.62
N PHE A 57 -18.68 21.19 24.94
CA PHE A 57 -19.50 20.40 24.02
C PHE A 57 -19.24 20.80 22.55
N ALA A 58 -19.83 20.06 21.60
CA ALA A 58 -19.73 20.40 20.18
C ALA A 58 -20.37 21.76 19.89
N GLY A 59 -19.68 22.60 19.09
CA GLY A 59 -20.23 23.90 18.64
C GLY A 59 -21.43 23.76 17.70
N LEU A 60 -21.58 22.62 17.04
CA LEU A 60 -22.73 22.22 16.25
C LEU A 60 -22.92 20.70 16.41
N VAL A 61 -24.15 20.27 16.71
CA VAL A 61 -24.55 18.86 16.65
C VAL A 61 -25.45 18.69 15.44
N VAL A 62 -25.06 17.81 14.52
CA VAL A 62 -25.90 17.37 13.40
C VAL A 62 -26.26 15.93 13.66
N ASP A 63 -27.54 15.69 13.92
CA ASP A 63 -28.09 14.36 14.15
C ASP A 63 -29.11 14.05 13.06
N ASN A 64 -28.87 12.96 12.33
CA ASN A 64 -29.79 12.44 11.33
C ASN A 64 -30.07 10.97 11.65
N SER A 65 -31.15 10.75 12.40
CA SER A 65 -31.66 9.41 12.73
C SER A 65 -32.43 8.75 11.58
N GLY A 66 -32.65 9.47 10.47
CA GLY A 66 -33.18 8.92 9.22
C GLY A 66 -32.11 8.25 8.35
N LEU A 67 -32.49 7.80 7.16
CA LEU A 67 -31.61 7.02 6.26
C LEU A 67 -30.56 7.84 5.49
N GLY A 68 -30.57 9.17 5.66
CA GLY A 68 -29.74 10.09 4.89
C GLY A 68 -28.30 10.18 5.37
N ASP A 69 -27.53 11.03 4.70
CA ASP A 69 -26.19 11.41 5.16
C ASP A 69 -26.30 12.26 6.44
N ILE A 70 -25.32 12.14 7.33
CA ILE A 70 -25.17 13.06 8.48
C ILE A 70 -24.65 14.40 7.98
N PHE A 71 -23.68 14.38 7.06
CA PHE A 71 -23.09 15.58 6.50
C PHE A 71 -22.67 15.37 5.05
N THR A 72 -22.91 16.39 4.22
CA THR A 72 -22.52 16.39 2.81
C THR A 72 -21.92 17.73 2.43
N ALA A 73 -20.67 17.73 1.96
CA ALA A 73 -20.11 18.87 1.24
C ALA A 73 -20.29 18.63 -0.26
N SER A 74 -21.03 19.52 -0.93
CA SER A 74 -21.30 19.41 -2.36
C SER A 74 -20.81 20.64 -3.12
N SER A 75 -20.49 20.44 -4.39
CA SER A 75 -20.19 21.51 -5.34
C SER A 75 -20.88 21.18 -6.66
N SER A 76 -21.73 22.08 -7.14
CA SER A 76 -22.55 21.90 -8.35
C SER A 76 -23.38 20.61 -8.34
N GLY A 77 -23.97 20.26 -7.19
CA GLY A 77 -24.79 19.06 -7.03
C GLY A 77 -24.02 17.75 -6.89
N LEU A 78 -22.68 17.78 -6.95
CA LEU A 78 -21.83 16.62 -6.73
C LEU A 78 -21.30 16.58 -5.31
N ASN A 79 -21.49 15.46 -4.62
CA ASN A 79 -20.94 15.22 -3.29
C ASN A 79 -19.42 15.05 -3.40
N ARG A 80 -18.67 15.92 -2.73
CA ARG A 80 -17.20 15.87 -2.65
C ARG A 80 -16.72 15.17 -1.39
N PHE A 81 -17.48 15.32 -0.30
CA PHE A 81 -17.26 14.70 0.99
C PHE A 81 -18.61 14.31 1.60
N VAL A 82 -18.71 13.10 2.13
CA VAL A 82 -19.91 12.59 2.80
C VAL A 82 -19.56 11.89 4.10
N VAL A 83 -20.37 12.09 5.13
CA VAL A 83 -20.41 11.27 6.34
C VAL A 83 -21.75 10.55 6.36
N LYS A 84 -21.73 9.23 6.19
CA LYS A 84 -22.94 8.39 6.22
C LYS A 84 -23.44 8.23 7.65
N GLN A 85 -24.72 7.90 7.80
CA GLN A 85 -25.29 7.49 9.10
C GLN A 85 -24.53 6.32 9.74
N SER A 86 -23.99 5.40 8.93
CA SER A 86 -23.17 4.28 9.39
C SER A 86 -21.80 4.68 9.96
N GLY A 87 -21.43 5.96 9.89
CA GLY A 87 -20.11 6.47 10.30
C GLY A 87 -19.04 6.42 9.19
N ASN A 88 -19.34 5.82 8.03
CA ASN A 88 -18.40 5.78 6.92
C ASN A 88 -18.23 7.18 6.30
N VAL A 89 -16.99 7.53 5.96
CA VAL A 89 -16.60 8.78 5.33
C VAL A 89 -16.19 8.51 3.89
N GLY A 90 -16.83 9.18 2.94
CA GLY A 90 -16.49 9.12 1.52
C GLY A 90 -15.87 10.42 1.04
N ILE A 91 -14.76 10.34 0.32
CA ILE A 91 -14.15 11.46 -0.41
C ILE A 91 -14.16 11.10 -1.90
N GLY A 92 -14.89 11.87 -2.70
CA GLY A 92 -15.09 11.58 -4.13
C GLY A 92 -16.04 10.40 -4.43
N THR A 93 -16.69 9.84 -3.40
CA THR A 93 -17.74 8.80 -3.52
C THR A 93 -18.92 9.13 -2.59
N THR A 94 -20.13 8.71 -2.97
CA THR A 94 -21.34 8.78 -2.14
C THR A 94 -21.66 7.47 -1.43
N SER A 95 -20.96 6.40 -1.80
CA SER A 95 -21.19 5.03 -1.32
C SER A 95 -19.88 4.44 -0.80
N PRO A 96 -19.32 4.98 0.31
CA PRO A 96 -18.06 4.48 0.86
C PRO A 96 -18.21 3.04 1.36
N GLY A 97 -17.37 2.13 0.85
CA GLY A 97 -17.36 0.71 1.20
C GLY A 97 -16.60 0.39 2.49
N MET A 98 -15.78 1.32 2.97
CA MET A 98 -14.99 1.23 4.21
C MET A 98 -15.22 2.46 5.09
N LEU A 99 -14.72 2.45 6.33
CA LEU A 99 -14.83 3.59 7.25
C LEU A 99 -14.30 4.90 6.66
N LEU A 100 -13.21 4.81 5.89
CA LEU A 100 -12.73 5.90 5.05
C LEU A 100 -12.51 5.35 3.64
N ASP A 101 -13.20 5.92 2.67
CA ASP A 101 -13.09 5.55 1.26
C ASP A 101 -12.75 6.80 0.44
N VAL A 102 -11.58 6.79 -0.20
CA VAL A 102 -11.10 7.90 -1.03
C VAL A 102 -11.06 7.40 -2.46
N VAL A 103 -11.96 7.91 -3.29
CA VAL A 103 -12.21 7.36 -4.62
C VAL A 103 -12.14 8.44 -5.68
N LYS A 104 -11.55 8.08 -6.81
CA LYS A 104 -11.63 8.86 -8.05
C LYS A 104 -11.77 7.91 -9.22
N SER A 105 -12.81 8.11 -10.03
CA SER A 105 -13.07 7.32 -11.23
C SER A 105 -12.99 8.22 -12.46
N SER A 106 -11.77 8.63 -12.82
CA SER A 106 -11.49 9.44 -14.00
C SER A 106 -10.24 8.87 -14.69
N ALA A 107 -10.31 8.66 -16.00
CA ALA A 107 -9.20 8.06 -16.75
C ALA A 107 -7.89 8.84 -16.55
N GLY A 108 -6.80 8.13 -16.28
CA GLY A 108 -5.47 8.72 -16.06
C GLY A 108 -5.32 9.54 -14.78
N SER A 109 -6.27 9.48 -13.85
CA SER A 109 -6.17 10.19 -12.57
C SER A 109 -5.59 9.33 -11.46
N ASN A 110 -4.90 9.98 -10.52
CA ASN A 110 -4.43 9.33 -9.29
C ASN A 110 -5.44 9.52 -8.15
N VAL A 111 -5.43 8.57 -7.21
CA VAL A 111 -5.99 8.73 -5.86
C VAL A 111 -4.80 8.79 -4.91
N GLU A 112 -4.67 9.90 -4.18
CA GLU A 112 -3.51 10.16 -3.33
C GLU A 112 -3.95 10.56 -1.93
N SER A 113 -3.25 10.04 -0.93
CA SER A 113 -3.33 10.49 0.46
C SER A 113 -1.93 10.86 0.92
N ARG A 114 -1.80 12.01 1.59
CA ARG A 114 -0.51 12.53 2.04
C ARG A 114 -0.53 12.79 3.53
N VAL A 115 0.35 12.11 4.26
CA VAL A 115 0.74 12.47 5.62
C VAL A 115 2.06 13.24 5.53
N TRP A 116 2.02 14.54 5.80
CA TRP A 116 3.19 15.41 5.65
C TRP A 116 3.39 16.26 6.90
N ASN A 117 4.60 16.20 7.45
CA ASN A 117 5.12 17.17 8.39
C ASN A 117 6.09 18.09 7.64
N SER A 118 5.76 19.37 7.54
CA SER A 118 6.56 20.36 6.80
C SER A 118 7.70 20.95 7.61
N ASP A 119 7.81 20.61 8.90
CA ASP A 119 8.93 21.06 9.73
C ASP A 119 10.25 20.44 9.24
N ASN A 120 11.21 21.30 8.93
CA ASN A 120 12.54 20.95 8.48
C ASN A 120 13.65 21.45 9.43
N THR A 121 13.28 21.86 10.65
CA THR A 121 14.19 22.45 11.64
C THR A 121 14.60 21.48 12.74
N ASN A 122 13.95 20.32 12.85
CA ASN A 122 14.20 19.32 13.89
C ASN A 122 14.24 17.90 13.32
N GLY A 123 15.30 17.15 13.59
CA GLY A 123 15.47 15.76 13.13
C GLY A 123 14.47 14.76 13.75
N ALA A 124 13.71 15.16 14.78
CA ALA A 124 12.63 14.36 15.38
C ALA A 124 11.25 14.65 14.75
N SER A 125 11.16 15.53 13.75
CA SER A 125 9.91 15.86 13.08
C SER A 125 9.53 14.77 12.09
N ASN A 126 8.52 13.98 12.45
CA ASN A 126 8.10 12.79 11.73
C ASN A 126 6.70 12.96 11.11
N ALA A 127 6.45 12.24 10.02
CA ALA A 127 5.12 11.94 9.49
C ALA A 127 4.90 10.43 9.59
N ARG A 128 3.76 9.97 10.12
CA ARG A 128 3.54 8.54 10.42
C ARG A 128 2.17 8.07 9.95
N ILE A 129 2.15 6.87 9.38
CA ILE A 129 0.97 6.03 9.23
C ILE A 129 1.13 4.88 10.22
N ILE A 130 0.10 4.58 11.00
CA ILE A 130 0.13 3.55 12.03
C ILE A 130 -0.96 2.54 11.73
N ALA A 131 -0.57 1.29 11.49
CA ALA A 131 -1.45 0.12 11.51
C ALA A 131 -1.11 -0.67 12.79
N GLN A 132 -2.10 -0.90 13.65
CA GLN A 132 -1.90 -1.53 14.95
C GLN A 132 -3.06 -2.48 15.27
N THR A 133 -2.73 -3.61 15.88
CA THR A 133 -3.70 -4.59 16.38
C THR A 133 -3.54 -4.75 17.91
N GLY A 134 -4.49 -5.44 18.54
CA GLY A 134 -4.70 -5.45 19.99
C GLY A 134 -3.68 -6.24 20.85
N GLY A 135 -2.45 -6.48 20.37
CA GLY A 135 -1.40 -7.23 21.09
C GLY A 135 -1.21 -8.66 20.58
N SER A 136 -0.60 -9.55 21.38
CA SER A 136 -0.18 -10.92 20.96
C SER A 136 -1.30 -11.86 20.49
N SER A 137 -2.57 -11.48 20.70
CA SER A 137 -3.73 -12.22 20.16
C SER A 137 -4.56 -11.39 19.17
N GLY A 138 -4.09 -10.19 18.81
CA GLY A 138 -4.63 -9.41 17.70
C GLY A 138 -4.30 -10.05 16.36
N GLY A 139 -4.96 -9.58 15.29
CA GLY A 139 -4.54 -9.93 13.94
C GLY A 139 -3.22 -9.27 13.54
N ASP A 140 -2.96 -9.23 12.24
CA ASP A 140 -1.71 -8.75 11.67
C ASP A 140 -1.82 -7.31 11.16
N PRO A 141 -0.98 -6.37 11.62
CA PRO A 141 -0.90 -5.05 11.00
C PRO A 141 -0.13 -5.15 9.67
N MET A 142 -0.74 -4.64 8.59
CA MET A 142 -0.20 -4.81 7.24
C MET A 142 -0.52 -3.65 6.29
N LEU A 143 0.27 -3.57 5.22
CA LEU A 143 -0.06 -2.93 3.97
C LEU A 143 -0.56 -4.00 2.99
N LEU A 144 -1.69 -3.74 2.35
CA LEU A 144 -2.31 -4.61 1.36
C LEU A 144 -2.38 -3.90 0.01
N LEU A 145 -1.79 -4.51 -1.02
CA LEU A 145 -1.71 -3.99 -2.39
C LEU A 145 -2.51 -4.93 -3.29
N ASN A 146 -3.65 -4.47 -3.79
CA ASN A 146 -4.60 -5.29 -4.52
C ASN A 146 -4.92 -4.69 -5.90
N THR A 147 -4.71 -5.46 -6.97
CA THR A 147 -5.01 -5.07 -8.35
C THR A 147 -6.40 -5.51 -8.82
N GLY A 148 -7.16 -6.21 -7.96
CA GLY A 148 -8.36 -6.97 -8.33
C GLY A 148 -8.05 -8.36 -8.91
N VAL A 149 -6.78 -8.66 -9.16
CA VAL A 149 -6.31 -9.97 -9.70
C VAL A 149 -5.28 -10.60 -8.77
N THR A 150 -4.36 -9.79 -8.24
CA THR A 150 -3.28 -10.24 -7.37
C THR A 150 -3.23 -9.36 -6.14
N VAL A 151 -2.97 -10.01 -5.00
CA VAL A 151 -2.76 -9.33 -3.73
C VAL A 151 -1.34 -9.58 -3.27
N TRP A 152 -0.69 -8.50 -2.85
CA TRP A 152 0.56 -8.54 -2.11
C TRP A 152 0.34 -7.94 -0.74
N THR A 153 0.92 -8.56 0.28
CA THR A 153 0.92 -8.02 1.64
C THR A 153 2.34 -7.85 2.13
N ALA A 154 2.57 -6.75 2.84
CA ALA A 154 3.76 -6.51 3.64
C ALA A 154 3.33 -6.12 5.05
N GLY A 155 3.75 -6.85 6.07
CA GLY A 155 3.25 -6.62 7.43
C GLY A 155 3.95 -7.45 8.48
N ILE A 156 3.47 -7.35 9.71
CA ILE A 156 3.93 -8.17 10.83
C ILE A 156 2.98 -9.35 10.96
N ASP A 157 3.50 -10.56 10.90
CA ASP A 157 2.77 -11.78 11.22
C ASP A 157 2.90 -12.02 12.73
N ASN A 158 1.90 -11.55 13.47
CA ASN A 158 1.82 -11.64 14.93
C ASN A 158 1.78 -13.11 15.37
N SER A 159 1.12 -13.96 14.58
CA SER A 159 0.98 -15.39 14.86
C SER A 159 2.30 -16.18 14.70
N ASP A 160 3.27 -15.63 13.96
CA ASP A 160 4.62 -16.19 13.79
C ASP A 160 5.68 -15.38 14.55
N SER A 161 5.38 -14.97 15.79
CA SER A 161 6.31 -14.26 16.69
C SER A 161 6.79 -12.90 16.16
N ASP A 162 5.84 -12.07 15.70
CA ASP A 162 6.07 -10.69 15.27
C ASP A 162 7.08 -10.54 14.11
N LYS A 163 7.19 -11.53 13.24
CA LYS A 163 8.10 -11.45 12.09
C LYS A 163 7.53 -10.52 11.03
N PHE A 164 8.38 -9.69 10.44
CA PHE A 164 8.00 -8.94 9.25
C PHE A 164 8.02 -9.86 8.03
N LYS A 165 6.95 -9.84 7.24
CA LYS A 165 6.80 -10.72 6.06
C LYS A 165 6.33 -9.95 4.83
N ILE A 166 6.77 -10.41 3.67
CA ILE A 166 6.22 -10.05 2.36
C ILE A 166 5.77 -11.33 1.67
N GLY A 167 4.54 -11.36 1.17
CA GLY A 167 3.94 -12.52 0.51
C GLY A 167 2.81 -12.14 -0.45
N TYR A 168 2.29 -13.15 -1.15
CA TYR A 168 1.19 -13.00 -2.11
C TYR A 168 -0.07 -13.70 -1.58
N ASP A 169 -0.82 -13.00 -0.72
CA ASP A 169 -2.18 -13.35 -0.29
C ASP A 169 -2.80 -12.17 0.49
N GLN A 170 -3.94 -12.36 1.13
CA GLN A 170 -4.66 -11.36 1.93
C GLN A 170 -4.06 -11.11 3.32
N THR A 171 -3.14 -11.95 3.80
CA THR A 171 -2.50 -11.82 5.12
C THR A 171 -1.02 -12.14 5.07
N PRO A 172 -0.18 -11.48 5.90
CA PRO A 172 1.17 -11.95 6.19
C PRO A 172 1.18 -13.42 6.63
N GLY A 173 2.23 -14.15 6.28
CA GLY A 173 2.41 -15.55 6.69
C GLY A 173 1.99 -16.59 5.66
N THR A 174 0.95 -16.32 4.86
CA THR A 174 0.56 -17.18 3.73
C THR A 174 1.42 -16.86 2.51
N ASN A 175 1.85 -17.90 1.76
CA ASN A 175 2.64 -17.72 0.53
C ASN A 175 3.84 -16.76 0.71
N THR A 176 4.57 -16.91 1.82
CA THR A 176 5.64 -16.01 2.23
C THR A 176 6.81 -16.06 1.27
N ALA A 177 7.17 -14.90 0.69
CA ALA A 177 8.33 -14.75 -0.18
C ALA A 177 9.57 -14.29 0.60
N LEU A 178 9.40 -13.37 1.55
CA LEU A 178 10.47 -12.82 2.39
C LEU A 178 10.01 -12.78 3.85
N THR A 179 10.92 -13.16 4.76
CA THR A 179 10.74 -13.09 6.22
C THR A 179 11.90 -12.31 6.84
N ILE A 180 11.63 -11.43 7.78
CA ILE A 180 12.63 -10.86 8.69
C ILE A 180 12.18 -11.17 10.11
N ASP A 181 12.99 -11.93 10.83
CA ASP A 181 12.68 -12.27 12.22
C ASP A 181 13.06 -11.16 13.20
N THR A 182 12.58 -11.29 14.44
CA THR A 182 12.87 -10.36 15.53
C THR A 182 14.32 -10.42 16.02
N SER A 183 15.12 -11.38 15.53
CA SER A 183 16.58 -11.46 15.68
C SER A 183 17.33 -10.87 14.49
N ALA A 184 16.63 -10.20 13.57
CA ALA A 184 17.13 -9.59 12.34
C ALA A 184 17.82 -10.57 11.38
N ASN A 185 17.30 -11.79 11.26
CA ASN A 185 17.65 -12.74 10.20
C ASN A 185 16.69 -12.60 9.01
N VAL A 186 17.21 -12.63 7.79
CA VAL A 186 16.44 -12.50 6.55
C VAL A 186 16.28 -13.87 5.88
N GLY A 187 15.03 -14.30 5.69
CA GLY A 187 14.65 -15.49 4.94
C GLY A 187 14.10 -15.13 3.56
N ILE A 188 14.54 -15.82 2.51
CA ILE A 188 13.92 -15.78 1.17
C ILE A 188 13.42 -17.18 0.85
N GLY A 189 12.11 -17.33 0.61
CA GLY A 189 11.48 -18.64 0.41
C GLY A 189 11.37 -19.51 1.67
N THR A 190 11.59 -18.93 2.85
CA THR A 190 11.50 -19.61 4.15
C THR A 190 10.88 -18.70 5.21
N THR A 191 10.14 -19.29 6.16
CA THR A 191 9.52 -18.62 7.31
C THR A 191 10.38 -18.71 8.59
N GLY A 192 11.41 -19.56 8.57
CA GLY A 192 12.31 -19.79 9.70
C GLY A 192 13.78 -19.62 9.30
N PRO A 193 14.25 -18.39 9.05
CA PRO A 193 15.66 -18.15 8.80
C PRO A 193 16.49 -18.56 10.04
N THR A 194 17.51 -19.40 9.85
CA THR A 194 18.40 -19.88 10.93
C THR A 194 19.76 -19.18 10.95
N THR A 195 20.02 -18.34 9.95
CA THR A 195 21.23 -17.55 9.76
C THR A 195 20.85 -16.16 9.26
N LYS A 196 21.79 -15.22 9.27
CA LYS A 196 21.53 -13.81 8.89
C LYS A 196 20.90 -13.64 7.52
N LEU A 197 21.28 -14.48 6.56
CA LEU A 197 20.61 -14.61 5.26
C LEU A 197 20.41 -16.10 4.98
N HIS A 198 19.15 -16.53 4.97
CA HIS A 198 18.73 -17.89 4.65
C HIS A 198 17.87 -17.87 3.39
N ILE A 199 18.43 -18.32 2.26
CA ILE A 199 17.67 -18.49 1.02
C ILE A 199 17.31 -19.97 0.91
N GLN A 200 16.04 -20.29 0.74
CA GLN A 200 15.53 -21.64 0.60
C GLN A 200 14.69 -21.74 -0.69
N GLY A 201 15.00 -22.72 -1.53
CA GLY A 201 14.21 -23.02 -2.72
C GLY A 201 12.94 -23.78 -2.33
N THR A 202 11.84 -23.56 -3.05
CA THR A 202 10.62 -24.35 -2.88
C THR A 202 10.83 -25.76 -3.46
N SER A 203 10.57 -26.78 -2.65
CA SER A 203 10.74 -28.19 -3.02
C SER A 203 9.72 -28.61 -4.09
N GLY A 204 10.09 -28.48 -5.37
CA GLY A 204 9.19 -28.80 -6.50
C GLY A 204 9.82 -29.49 -7.71
N GLY A 205 11.14 -29.73 -7.75
CA GLY A 205 11.78 -30.39 -8.88
C GLY A 205 13.03 -31.15 -8.48
N SER A 206 13.29 -32.29 -9.12
CA SER A 206 14.39 -33.23 -8.85
C SER A 206 15.80 -32.66 -9.08
N ASN A 207 15.91 -31.40 -9.48
CA ASN A 207 17.16 -30.66 -9.61
C ASN A 207 17.06 -29.41 -8.74
N PRO A 208 18.06 -29.08 -7.91
CA PRO A 208 18.09 -27.79 -7.24
C PRO A 208 18.06 -26.72 -8.34
N GLY A 209 16.96 -25.97 -8.45
CA GLY A 209 16.97 -24.73 -9.21
C GLY A 209 18.06 -23.81 -8.65
N ASP A 210 18.50 -22.84 -9.45
CA ASP A 210 19.48 -21.86 -8.97
C ASP A 210 18.90 -21.12 -7.76
N LEU A 211 19.39 -21.42 -6.57
CA LEU A 211 18.95 -20.79 -5.33
C LEU A 211 19.34 -19.31 -5.29
N LEU A 212 20.52 -19.01 -5.84
CA LEU A 212 21.02 -17.67 -6.07
C LEU A 212 21.67 -17.64 -7.46
N THR A 213 21.04 -16.92 -8.38
CA THR A 213 21.62 -16.62 -9.69
C THR A 213 22.32 -15.26 -9.62
N ILE A 214 23.61 -15.21 -9.95
CA ILE A 214 24.36 -13.94 -10.10
C ILE A 214 24.68 -13.79 -11.58
N GLN A 215 23.81 -13.09 -12.31
CA GLN A 215 24.04 -12.78 -13.73
C GLN A 215 24.66 -11.37 -13.85
N PRO A 216 25.83 -11.21 -14.51
CA PRO A 216 26.24 -9.89 -14.97
C PRO A 216 25.25 -9.41 -16.04
N GLN A 217 24.95 -8.11 -16.09
CA GLN A 217 24.13 -7.54 -17.17
C GLN A 217 24.76 -7.88 -18.53
N SER A 218 24.07 -8.70 -19.31
CA SER A 218 24.35 -9.02 -20.72
C SER A 218 25.69 -9.72 -20.99
N TYR A 219 25.71 -11.05 -20.84
CA TYR A 219 26.65 -11.89 -21.58
C TYR A 219 25.98 -12.37 -22.88
N VAL A 220 26.41 -11.83 -24.02
CA VAL A 220 26.02 -12.30 -25.36
C VAL A 220 26.56 -13.71 -25.57
N GLY A 221 25.67 -14.72 -25.49
CA GLY A 221 26.01 -16.12 -25.78
C GLY A 221 25.49 -17.17 -24.80
N ALA A 222 24.82 -16.79 -23.70
CA ALA A 222 24.20 -17.77 -22.80
C ALA A 222 22.97 -18.39 -23.47
N SER A 223 22.94 -19.72 -23.58
CA SER A 223 21.73 -20.44 -23.99
C SER A 223 20.73 -20.42 -22.82
N THR A 224 19.43 -20.50 -23.10
CA THR A 224 18.34 -20.45 -22.10
C THR A 224 18.40 -21.55 -21.03
N GLY A 225 19.37 -22.47 -21.10
CA GLY A 225 19.63 -23.56 -20.15
C GLY A 225 20.92 -23.45 -19.34
N ASP A 226 21.80 -22.47 -19.61
CA ASP A 226 23.06 -22.32 -18.87
C ASP A 226 22.82 -21.67 -17.51
N LYS A 227 23.05 -22.44 -16.44
CA LYS A 227 22.82 -22.06 -15.05
C LYS A 227 24.14 -21.77 -14.35
N PHE A 228 24.28 -20.57 -13.77
CA PHE A 228 25.42 -20.17 -12.94
C PHE A 228 24.88 -19.76 -11.56
N GLY A 229 25.17 -20.56 -10.53
CA GLY A 229 24.72 -20.30 -9.16
C GLY A 229 25.71 -20.79 -8.10
N ILE A 230 25.60 -20.24 -6.90
CA ILE A 230 26.30 -20.72 -5.70
C ILE A 230 25.24 -21.42 -4.84
N LEU A 231 25.25 -22.77 -4.79
CA LEU A 231 24.40 -23.51 -3.84
C LEU A 231 25.22 -23.97 -2.63
N LEU A 232 25.03 -23.29 -1.50
CA LEU A 232 25.60 -23.72 -0.23
C LEU A 232 24.59 -24.60 0.50
N THR A 233 24.56 -25.90 0.22
CA THR A 233 23.73 -26.85 1.00
C THR A 233 24.62 -27.61 1.99
N PRO A 234 24.28 -27.65 3.29
CA PRO A 234 24.88 -28.64 4.17
C PRO A 234 24.33 -30.02 3.79
N ASP A 235 25.19 -30.95 3.39
CA ASP A 235 24.84 -32.37 3.49
C ASP A 235 24.67 -32.71 4.99
N ASN A 236 23.61 -33.44 5.31
CA ASN A 236 23.16 -33.80 6.66
C ASN A 236 24.09 -34.77 7.42
N SER A 237 25.24 -35.10 6.84
CA SER A 237 26.21 -36.05 7.37
C SER A 237 27.64 -35.48 7.49
N SER A 238 28.01 -34.39 6.78
CA SER A 238 29.42 -33.94 6.72
C SER A 238 29.71 -32.43 6.87
N ARG A 239 28.72 -31.55 7.06
CA ARG A 239 28.93 -30.08 7.25
C ARG A 239 29.90 -29.43 6.24
N LYS A 240 29.76 -29.72 4.93
CA LYS A 240 30.58 -29.06 3.89
C LYS A 240 29.74 -28.00 3.16
N ALA A 241 30.31 -26.81 2.98
CA ALA A 241 29.83 -25.85 2.00
C ALA A 241 30.46 -26.23 0.65
N ALA A 242 29.65 -26.44 -0.38
CA ALA A 242 30.12 -26.77 -1.73
C ALA A 242 29.77 -25.64 -2.70
N ILE A 243 30.62 -25.42 -3.70
CA ILE A 243 30.26 -24.68 -4.91
C ILE A 243 30.25 -25.73 -6.01
N TYR A 244 29.11 -25.95 -6.65
CA TYR A 244 28.99 -26.89 -7.77
C TYR A 244 28.67 -26.15 -9.06
N ALA A 245 28.96 -26.80 -10.18
CA ALA A 245 28.38 -26.49 -11.47
C ALA A 245 27.77 -27.80 -12.00
N VAL A 246 26.52 -27.75 -12.50
CA VAL A 246 25.76 -28.93 -12.93
C VAL A 246 25.19 -28.66 -14.32
N SER A 247 25.32 -29.62 -15.23
CA SER A 247 24.72 -29.57 -16.57
C SER A 247 23.41 -30.33 -16.51
N GLY A 248 22.36 -29.77 -17.13
CA GLY A 248 21.16 -30.56 -17.37
C GLY A 248 21.49 -31.72 -18.30
N ALA A 249 20.85 -32.88 -18.10
CA ALA A 249 20.95 -33.98 -19.06
C ALA A 249 20.52 -33.48 -20.45
N ASN A 250 21.38 -33.63 -21.45
CA ASN A 250 20.91 -33.54 -22.82
C ASN A 250 19.98 -34.74 -23.09
N SER A 251 19.07 -34.62 -24.05
CA SER A 251 18.22 -35.70 -24.56
C SER A 251 18.96 -37.01 -24.95
N SER A 252 20.30 -36.98 -25.02
CA SER A 252 21.18 -38.13 -25.24
C SER A 252 21.64 -38.86 -23.96
N GLY A 253 21.35 -38.35 -22.76
CA GLY A 253 21.81 -38.94 -21.50
C GLY A 253 23.28 -38.66 -21.16
N ASP A 254 24.00 -37.90 -21.98
CA ASP A 254 25.38 -37.49 -21.71
C ASP A 254 25.43 -36.35 -20.68
N PHE A 255 26.24 -36.53 -19.64
CA PHE A 255 26.63 -35.44 -18.74
C PHE A 255 27.79 -34.68 -19.39
N ASN A 256 27.55 -33.46 -19.87
CA ASN A 256 28.65 -32.58 -20.30
C ASN A 256 29.57 -32.30 -19.10
N GLU A 257 30.88 -32.36 -19.30
CA GLU A 257 31.88 -31.97 -18.30
C GLU A 257 31.57 -30.55 -17.83
N VAL A 258 31.25 -30.39 -16.54
CA VAL A 258 30.97 -29.07 -15.99
C VAL A 258 32.14 -28.62 -15.13
N ASN A 259 32.71 -27.49 -15.50
CA ASN A 259 33.86 -26.92 -14.84
C ASN A 259 33.43 -25.77 -13.94
N LEU A 260 34.08 -25.62 -12.79
CA LEU A 260 34.10 -24.36 -12.07
C LEU A 260 35.30 -23.54 -12.54
N GLU A 261 35.05 -22.39 -13.16
CA GLU A 261 36.09 -21.55 -13.74
C GLU A 261 36.22 -20.22 -13.00
N PHE A 262 37.46 -19.84 -12.68
CA PHE A 262 37.79 -18.56 -12.06
C PHE A 262 38.52 -17.69 -13.07
N TRP A 263 37.95 -16.53 -13.35
CA TRP A 263 38.42 -15.58 -14.35
C TRP A 263 38.86 -14.28 -13.69
N VAL A 264 39.85 -13.61 -14.27
CA VAL A 264 40.17 -12.21 -13.93
C VAL A 264 40.10 -11.34 -15.18
N SER A 265 39.66 -10.10 -15.02
CA SER A 265 39.60 -9.09 -16.08
C SER A 265 40.45 -7.88 -15.71
N GLY A 266 41.29 -7.42 -16.63
CA GLY A 266 41.97 -6.12 -16.54
C GLY A 266 41.34 -5.13 -17.52
N GLN A 267 41.35 -3.84 -17.21
CA GLN A 267 40.89 -2.81 -18.15
C GLN A 267 41.69 -2.91 -19.46
N GLY A 268 40.99 -3.11 -20.58
CA GLY A 268 41.61 -3.27 -21.91
C GLY A 268 42.26 -4.62 -22.19
N VAL A 269 42.07 -5.64 -21.32
CA VAL A 269 42.62 -6.99 -21.52
C VAL A 269 41.49 -8.01 -21.57
N ALA A 270 41.57 -8.98 -22.49
CA ALA A 270 40.63 -10.09 -22.52
C ALA A 270 40.63 -10.85 -21.18
N ASN A 271 39.44 -11.33 -20.77
CA ASN A 271 39.30 -12.13 -19.55
C ASN A 271 40.27 -13.30 -19.58
N GLN A 272 41.09 -13.43 -18.54
CA GLN A 272 42.03 -14.53 -18.41
C GLN A 272 41.51 -15.55 -17.42
N LYS A 273 41.39 -16.79 -17.88
CA LYS A 273 41.09 -17.94 -17.02
C LYS A 273 42.31 -18.21 -16.14
N ARG A 274 42.14 -18.14 -14.82
CA ARG A 274 43.20 -18.37 -13.83
C ARG A 274 43.14 -19.75 -13.21
N MET A 275 41.95 -20.33 -13.09
CA MET A 275 41.77 -21.64 -12.50
C MET A 275 40.54 -22.32 -13.10
N THR A 276 40.64 -23.63 -13.28
CA THR A 276 39.54 -24.52 -13.66
C THR A 276 39.56 -25.69 -12.71
N ILE A 277 38.46 -25.90 -12.00
CA ILE A 277 38.19 -27.18 -11.34
C ILE A 277 37.33 -27.96 -12.31
N ARG A 278 37.88 -29.05 -12.86
CA ARG A 278 37.16 -29.87 -13.82
C ARG A 278 36.26 -30.86 -13.11
N GLY A 279 34.99 -30.96 -13.54
CA GLY A 279 34.12 -32.05 -13.12
C GLY A 279 34.59 -33.35 -13.77
N GLY A 280 34.83 -34.40 -13.02
CA GLY A 280 35.20 -35.69 -13.61
C GLY A 280 34.02 -36.31 -14.37
N SER A 281 34.25 -36.82 -15.58
CA SER A 281 33.31 -37.72 -16.27
C SER A 281 33.37 -39.11 -15.62
N GLY A 282 32.74 -39.25 -14.46
CA GLY A 282 32.61 -40.55 -13.80
C GLY A 282 31.60 -41.41 -14.55
N ASN A 283 32.05 -42.28 -15.45
CA ASN A 283 31.32 -43.51 -15.73
C ASN A 283 31.39 -44.37 -14.46
N VAL A 284 30.24 -44.61 -13.82
CA VAL A 284 30.06 -45.74 -12.91
C VAL A 284 29.72 -46.96 -13.76
#